data_AF-A0AAV8DM04-F1
#
_entry.id   AF-A0AAV8DM04-F1
#
_cell.length_a   1.000
_cell.length_b   1.000
_cell.length_c   1.000
_cell.angle_alpha   90.00
_cell.angle_beta   90.00
_cell.angle_gamma   90.00
#
_symmetry.space_group_name_H-M   'P 1'
#
loop_
_entity.id
_entity.type
_entity.pdbx_description
1 polymer ?
#
loop_
_entity_poly.entity_id
_entity_poly.type
_entity_poly.pdbx_seq_one_letter_code
_entity_poly.pdbx_strand_id
1 'polypeptide(L)'
;MALVLHSGAGNKNAFKALIAAEYCGVKVDLVKDFQMGVSNKTPQFLKMNPLGKVPVLETPDGAIFESNAIARHVTKLKADNPLYGSSLIEYSRIEQWMDFAATEIDAGLARWLYPRLGFGIPFNAAMEEFAINYFKRSLGALNTHLANNTYLVGQSVTLADIVMTCNLYMGFARIMTKAFTSEFPHVERYFWTMVNQPNFKKVIGEVKQAEAVPAVQSQKKAPAKEQAKPKEAKPKEVKKEAPPKAAEAEEEEAPKPKPKNPLDLLPPSKMILDEWKRLYSNTKTNFREVAIKGFWDMYDPEGYSLWFCEYKYNEENTVSFVTMNKVGGFLQRMDLARKYAFGKMLVIGENPPFKVKGLWLFRGQEIPQFVIDECYDMELYEWTKVDISDEVQKERVNAMIEDQEPFEGEPLLDAKCFK
;
A
#
# COMPACT_ATOMS: atom_id res chain seq x y z
N MET A 1 20.43 -14.53 -33.02
CA MET A 1 18.95 -14.60 -32.91
C MET A 1 18.39 -13.19 -32.81
N ALA A 2 17.11 -12.98 -33.15
CA ALA A 2 16.46 -11.69 -32.93
C ALA A 2 16.20 -11.46 -31.43
N LEU A 3 16.10 -10.19 -31.02
CA LEU A 3 15.68 -9.83 -29.67
C LEU A 3 14.14 -9.90 -29.61
N VAL A 4 13.59 -10.78 -28.78
CA VAL A 4 12.13 -11.00 -28.70
C VAL A 4 11.61 -10.53 -27.34
N LEU A 5 10.68 -9.59 -27.35
CA LEU A 5 10.07 -9.04 -26.14
C LEU A 5 8.71 -9.69 -25.88
N HIS A 6 8.63 -10.43 -24.79
CA HIS A 6 7.40 -11.11 -24.35
C HIS A 6 6.59 -10.19 -23.44
N SER A 7 5.54 -9.58 -23.99
CA SER A 7 4.57 -8.74 -23.26
C SER A 7 3.33 -8.48 -24.12
N GLY A 8 2.20 -8.14 -23.49
CA GLY A 8 1.05 -7.58 -24.20
C GLY A 8 1.31 -6.15 -24.72
N ALA A 9 0.62 -5.79 -25.81
CA ALA A 9 0.88 -4.58 -26.62
C ALA A 9 0.63 -3.23 -25.94
N GLY A 10 -0.12 -3.18 -24.83
CA GLY A 10 -0.40 -1.95 -24.07
C GLY A 10 0.43 -1.79 -22.79
N ASN A 11 1.49 -2.58 -22.59
CA ASN A 11 2.22 -2.60 -21.33
C ASN A 11 3.26 -1.46 -21.26
N LYS A 12 3.02 -0.48 -20.36
CA LYS A 12 3.97 0.61 -20.08
C LYS A 12 5.40 0.16 -19.77
N ASN A 13 5.57 -1.02 -19.19
CA ASN A 13 6.89 -1.56 -18.85
C ASN A 13 7.63 -2.09 -20.09
N ALA A 14 6.91 -2.56 -21.11
CA ALA A 14 7.49 -2.97 -22.38
C ALA A 14 7.91 -1.75 -23.23
N PHE A 15 7.14 -0.65 -23.18
CA PHE A 15 7.44 0.58 -23.90
C PHE A 15 8.84 1.13 -23.60
N LYS A 16 9.32 0.99 -22.35
CA LYS A 16 10.68 1.39 -21.95
C LYS A 16 11.77 0.81 -22.88
N ALA A 17 11.69 -0.50 -23.12
CA ALA A 17 12.65 -1.22 -23.95
C ALA A 17 12.49 -0.88 -25.44
N LEU A 18 11.24 -0.80 -25.92
CA LEU A 18 10.93 -0.49 -27.31
C LEU A 18 11.36 0.94 -27.70
N ILE A 19 11.10 1.93 -26.85
CA ILE A 19 11.53 3.32 -27.09
C ILE A 19 13.06 3.43 -27.02
N ALA A 20 13.71 2.76 -26.07
CA ALA A 20 15.17 2.70 -26.02
C ALA A 20 15.76 2.06 -27.30
N ALA A 21 15.08 1.05 -27.86
CA ALA A 21 15.46 0.42 -29.12
C ALA A 21 15.40 1.40 -30.30
N GLU A 22 14.31 2.19 -30.40
CA GLU A 22 14.16 3.24 -31.42
C GLU A 22 15.27 4.29 -31.37
N TYR A 23 15.63 4.79 -30.18
CA TYR A 23 16.74 5.74 -30.02
C TYR A 23 18.12 5.13 -30.33
N CYS A 24 18.29 3.82 -30.17
CA CYS A 24 19.57 3.13 -30.41
C CYS A 24 19.67 2.48 -31.80
N GLY A 25 18.61 2.52 -32.61
CA GLY A 25 18.54 1.79 -33.88
C GLY A 25 18.54 0.27 -33.73
N VAL A 26 18.14 -0.26 -32.57
CA VAL A 26 18.13 -1.69 -32.26
C VAL A 26 16.75 -2.27 -32.63
N LYS A 27 16.72 -3.44 -33.27
CA LYS A 27 15.47 -4.15 -33.56
C LYS A 27 15.07 -5.04 -32.38
N VAL A 28 13.89 -4.78 -31.80
CA VAL A 28 13.25 -5.63 -30.79
C VAL A 28 11.85 -6.01 -31.27
N ASP A 29 11.62 -7.30 -31.48
CA ASP A 29 10.33 -7.82 -31.97
C ASP A 29 9.40 -8.14 -30.78
N LEU A 30 8.27 -7.44 -30.66
CA LEU A 30 7.25 -7.72 -29.66
C LEU A 30 6.41 -8.94 -30.07
N VAL A 31 6.19 -9.88 -29.16
CA VAL A 31 5.31 -11.04 -29.39
C VAL A 31 3.87 -10.59 -29.65
N LYS A 32 3.32 -10.95 -30.82
CA LYS A 32 1.99 -10.50 -31.28
C LYS A 32 0.85 -11.10 -30.45
N ASP A 33 0.88 -12.42 -30.25
CA ASP A 33 -0.24 -13.19 -29.67
C ASP A 33 -0.06 -13.44 -28.16
N PHE A 34 0.53 -12.47 -27.44
CA PHE A 34 0.81 -12.60 -26.02
C PHE A 34 -0.45 -12.48 -25.16
N GLN A 35 -0.81 -13.55 -24.43
CA GLN A 35 -2.00 -13.59 -23.58
C GLN A 35 -1.62 -13.61 -22.10
N MET A 36 -1.87 -12.51 -21.40
CA MET A 36 -1.62 -12.39 -19.96
C MET A 36 -2.54 -13.35 -19.17
N GLY A 37 -1.94 -14.14 -18.28
CA GLY A 37 -2.59 -15.24 -17.56
C GLY A 37 -2.38 -16.61 -18.22
N VAL A 38 -1.99 -16.66 -19.49
CA VAL A 38 -1.77 -17.91 -20.26
C VAL A 38 -0.30 -18.03 -20.67
N SER A 39 0.20 -17.14 -21.54
CA SER A 39 1.57 -17.20 -22.07
C SER A 39 2.62 -17.15 -20.95
N ASN A 40 2.44 -16.27 -19.96
CA ASN A 40 3.32 -16.12 -18.80
C ASN A 40 3.20 -17.21 -17.72
N LYS A 41 2.32 -18.20 -17.92
CA LYS A 41 2.16 -19.35 -17.02
C LYS A 41 2.68 -20.65 -17.62
N THR A 42 3.15 -20.63 -18.87
CA THR A 42 3.80 -21.79 -19.49
C THR A 42 5.13 -22.13 -18.79
N PRO A 43 5.51 -23.42 -18.68
CA PRO A 43 6.80 -23.81 -18.11
C PRO A 43 8.00 -23.17 -18.84
N GLN A 44 7.87 -22.94 -20.14
CA GLN A 44 8.87 -22.27 -20.98
C GLN A 44 9.08 -20.82 -20.54
N PHE A 45 7.99 -20.06 -20.34
CA PHE A 45 8.08 -18.69 -19.84
C PHE A 45 8.60 -18.63 -18.41
N LEU A 46 8.15 -19.54 -17.53
CA LEU A 46 8.59 -19.58 -16.13
C LEU A 46 10.08 -19.90 -15.96
N LYS A 47 10.71 -20.58 -16.93
CA LYS A 47 12.18 -20.71 -17.00
C LYS A 47 12.89 -19.40 -17.30
N MET A 48 12.27 -18.50 -18.06
CA MET A 48 12.81 -17.17 -18.37
C MET A 48 12.57 -16.15 -17.25
N ASN A 49 11.42 -16.24 -16.58
CA ASN A 49 11.10 -15.43 -15.41
C ASN A 49 10.25 -16.25 -14.40
N PRO A 50 10.82 -16.68 -13.25
CA PRO A 50 10.13 -17.52 -12.29
C PRO A 50 8.92 -16.83 -11.62
N LEU A 51 8.86 -15.49 -11.64
CA LEU A 51 7.70 -14.74 -11.14
C LEU A 51 6.51 -14.74 -12.13
N GLY A 52 6.71 -15.17 -13.37
CA GLY A 52 5.69 -15.09 -14.42
C GLY A 52 5.24 -13.65 -14.72
N LYS A 53 6.11 -12.65 -14.50
CA LYS A 53 5.85 -11.23 -14.78
C LYS A 53 6.30 -10.84 -16.18
N VAL A 54 5.76 -9.73 -16.69
CA VAL A 54 6.11 -9.13 -17.99
C VAL A 54 6.56 -7.67 -17.83
N PRO A 55 7.45 -7.16 -18.70
CA PRO A 55 8.06 -7.83 -19.85
C PRO A 55 9.20 -8.80 -19.48
N VAL A 56 9.53 -9.67 -20.43
CA VAL A 56 10.75 -10.48 -20.47
C VAL A 56 11.37 -10.34 -21.86
N LEU A 57 12.68 -10.10 -21.94
CA LEU A 57 13.43 -10.07 -23.20
C LEU A 57 14.18 -11.39 -23.36
N GLU A 58 13.94 -12.06 -24.48
CA GLU A 58 14.72 -13.21 -24.93
C GLU A 58 15.85 -12.71 -25.85
N THR A 59 17.09 -13.09 -25.52
CA THR A 59 18.31 -12.74 -26.27
C THR A 59 19.04 -14.02 -26.70
N PRO A 60 20.04 -13.93 -27.61
CA PRO A 60 20.83 -15.10 -27.99
C PRO A 60 21.55 -15.80 -26.83
N ASP A 61 21.87 -15.04 -25.77
CA ASP A 61 22.71 -15.47 -24.64
C ASP A 61 21.89 -15.84 -23.39
N GLY A 62 20.57 -15.62 -23.41
CA GLY A 62 19.66 -15.91 -22.30
C GLY A 62 18.48 -14.94 -22.21
N ALA A 63 17.64 -15.13 -21.20
CA ALA A 63 16.52 -14.24 -20.93
C ALA A 63 16.84 -13.19 -19.87
N ILE A 64 16.28 -12.00 -20.02
CA ILE A 64 16.39 -10.88 -19.09
C ILE A 64 14.98 -10.47 -18.66
N PHE A 65 14.72 -10.44 -17.36
CA PHE A 65 13.51 -9.86 -16.78
C PHE A 65 13.82 -8.57 -16.01
N GLU A 66 12.79 -7.92 -15.48
CA GLU A 66 12.76 -6.52 -15.01
C GLU A 66 12.91 -5.45 -16.10
N SER A 67 11.89 -4.59 -16.22
CA SER A 67 11.77 -3.67 -17.36
C SER A 67 12.89 -2.64 -17.46
N ASN A 68 13.42 -2.19 -16.32
CA ASN A 68 14.53 -1.26 -16.30
C ASN A 68 15.84 -1.97 -16.72
N ALA A 69 16.06 -3.23 -16.33
CA ALA A 69 17.22 -4.03 -16.75
C ALA A 69 17.18 -4.35 -18.26
N ILE A 70 16.00 -4.69 -18.78
CA ILE A 70 15.78 -4.89 -20.22
C ILE A 70 16.11 -3.61 -21.01
N ALA A 71 15.61 -2.45 -20.58
CA ALA A 71 15.91 -1.18 -21.25
C ALA A 71 17.42 -0.86 -21.24
N ARG A 72 18.10 -1.04 -20.10
CA ARG A 72 19.56 -0.92 -19.98
C ARG A 72 20.28 -1.86 -20.96
N HIS A 73 19.87 -3.12 -21.07
CA HIS A 73 20.48 -4.08 -22.00
C HIS A 73 20.32 -3.64 -23.46
N VAL A 74 19.08 -3.32 -23.89
CA VAL A 74 18.79 -2.86 -25.26
C VAL A 74 19.63 -1.64 -25.63
N THR A 75 19.78 -0.67 -24.71
CA THR A 75 20.64 0.49 -24.91
C THR A 75 22.12 0.12 -25.05
N LYS A 76 22.63 -0.78 -24.20
CA LYS A 76 24.05 -1.21 -24.21
C LYS A 76 24.47 -1.98 -25.46
N LEU A 77 23.53 -2.50 -26.26
CA LEU A 77 23.83 -3.12 -27.56
C LEU A 77 24.33 -2.11 -28.60
N LYS A 78 24.14 -0.80 -28.37
CA LYS A 78 24.71 0.29 -29.15
C LYS A 78 25.80 0.97 -28.31
N ALA A 79 27.07 0.75 -28.64
CA ALA A 79 28.20 1.25 -27.84
C ALA A 79 28.21 2.80 -27.76
N ASP A 80 27.87 3.45 -28.87
CA ASP A 80 27.69 4.89 -29.07
C ASP A 80 26.23 5.34 -28.84
N ASN A 81 25.52 4.73 -27.90
CA ASN A 81 24.13 5.11 -27.61
C ASN A 81 24.02 6.54 -27.04
N PRO A 82 22.95 7.28 -27.36
CA PRO A 82 22.75 8.64 -26.86
C PRO A 82 22.11 8.69 -25.45
N LEU A 83 21.80 7.54 -24.83
CA LEU A 83 20.85 7.49 -23.70
C LEU A 83 21.51 7.39 -22.31
N TYR A 84 22.82 7.18 -22.23
CA TYR A 84 23.58 7.06 -20.98
C TYR A 84 24.29 8.34 -20.52
N GLY A 85 24.08 9.46 -21.22
CA GLY A 85 24.81 10.70 -20.97
C GLY A 85 26.27 10.61 -21.41
N SER A 86 27.05 11.62 -21.02
CA SER A 86 28.44 11.83 -21.48
C SER A 86 29.49 11.66 -20.38
N SER A 87 29.08 11.50 -19.12
CA SER A 87 29.96 11.47 -17.96
C SER A 87 29.47 10.53 -16.86
N LEU A 88 30.37 10.11 -15.97
CA LEU A 88 30.05 9.23 -14.84
C LEU A 88 28.94 9.80 -13.93
N ILE A 89 28.92 11.13 -13.71
CA ILE A 89 27.90 11.77 -12.88
C ILE A 89 26.53 11.82 -13.59
N GLU A 90 26.50 11.95 -14.92
CA GLU A 90 25.25 11.82 -15.68
C GLU A 90 24.73 10.39 -15.66
N TYR A 91 25.59 9.38 -15.84
CA TYR A 91 25.22 7.97 -15.69
C TYR A 91 24.59 7.70 -14.31
N SER A 92 25.24 8.13 -13.22
CA SER A 92 24.71 7.96 -11.86
C SER A 92 23.37 8.68 -11.63
N ARG A 93 23.18 9.86 -12.23
CA ARG A 93 21.90 10.59 -12.19
C ARG A 93 20.81 9.91 -13.02
N ILE A 94 21.17 9.26 -14.13
CA ILE A 94 20.22 8.49 -14.95
C ILE A 94 19.70 7.30 -14.13
N GLU A 95 20.60 6.55 -13.51
CA GLU A 95 20.25 5.43 -12.63
C GLU A 95 19.40 5.91 -11.44
N GLN A 96 19.77 7.01 -10.77
CA GLN A 96 18.99 7.63 -9.70
C GLN A 96 17.53 7.92 -10.12
N TRP A 97 17.32 8.51 -11.30
CA TRP A 97 15.98 8.83 -11.80
C TRP A 97 15.20 7.60 -12.28
N MET A 98 15.88 6.59 -12.83
CA MET A 98 15.25 5.31 -13.19
C MET A 98 14.73 4.56 -11.97
N ASP A 99 15.48 4.62 -10.86
CA ASP A 99 15.13 3.96 -9.61
C ASP A 99 14.05 4.76 -8.86
N PHE A 100 14.18 6.09 -8.75
CA PHE A 100 13.10 6.97 -8.23
C PHE A 100 11.79 6.80 -9.01
N ALA A 101 11.86 6.68 -10.35
CA ALA A 101 10.68 6.41 -11.17
C ALA A 101 10.01 5.06 -10.82
N ALA A 102 10.77 4.06 -10.35
CA ALA A 102 10.24 2.77 -9.96
C ALA A 102 9.74 2.75 -8.50
N THR A 103 10.50 3.29 -7.54
CA THR A 103 10.19 3.21 -6.11
C THR A 103 9.16 4.25 -5.65
N GLU A 104 9.18 5.45 -6.24
CA GLU A 104 8.32 6.56 -5.82
C GLU A 104 7.13 6.76 -6.77
N ILE A 105 7.42 6.91 -8.07
CA ILE A 105 6.39 7.27 -9.06
C ILE A 105 5.51 6.06 -9.39
N ASP A 106 6.08 4.93 -9.80
CA ASP A 106 5.30 3.75 -10.19
C ASP A 106 4.59 3.11 -9.00
N ALA A 107 5.28 2.98 -7.86
CA ALA A 107 4.67 2.42 -6.65
C ALA A 107 3.61 3.35 -6.04
N GLY A 108 3.79 4.68 -6.08
CA GLY A 108 2.78 5.65 -5.67
C GLY A 108 1.53 5.57 -6.55
N LEU A 109 1.71 5.61 -7.88
CA LEU A 109 0.63 5.49 -8.84
C LEU A 109 -0.10 4.14 -8.75
N ALA A 110 0.62 3.03 -8.60
CA ALA A 110 0.03 1.69 -8.49
C ALA A 110 -0.87 1.57 -7.26
N ARG A 111 -0.46 2.11 -6.11
CA ARG A 111 -1.28 2.15 -4.88
C ARG A 111 -2.58 2.94 -5.05
N TRP A 112 -2.59 3.96 -5.92
CA TRP A 112 -3.80 4.73 -6.22
C TRP A 112 -4.69 4.06 -7.28
N LEU A 113 -4.10 3.67 -8.41
CA LEU A 113 -4.82 3.21 -9.60
C LEU A 113 -5.32 1.75 -9.47
N TYR A 114 -4.51 0.84 -8.96
CA TYR A 114 -4.82 -0.60 -9.02
C TYR A 114 -6.03 -1.00 -8.18
N PRO A 115 -6.26 -0.47 -6.95
CA PRO A 115 -7.47 -0.77 -6.19
C PRO A 115 -8.75 -0.32 -6.90
N ARG A 116 -8.74 0.84 -7.57
CA ARG A 116 -9.89 1.29 -8.39
C ARG A 116 -10.19 0.38 -9.57
N LEU A 117 -9.16 -0.22 -10.18
CA LEU A 117 -9.29 -1.21 -11.25
C LEU A 117 -9.56 -2.64 -10.75
N GLY A 118 -9.72 -2.85 -9.43
CA GLY A 118 -9.93 -4.17 -8.84
C GLY A 118 -8.72 -5.10 -8.91
N PHE A 119 -7.51 -4.55 -9.07
CA PHE A 119 -6.27 -5.34 -9.20
C PHE A 119 -5.54 -5.49 -7.86
N GLY A 120 -5.50 -6.72 -7.37
CA GLY A 120 -4.73 -7.12 -6.18
C GLY A 120 -5.40 -6.72 -4.86
N ILE A 121 -5.33 -5.43 -4.52
CA ILE A 121 -5.79 -4.90 -3.23
C ILE A 121 -7.24 -4.38 -3.41
N PRO A 122 -8.17 -4.66 -2.47
CA PRO A 122 -9.49 -4.03 -2.45
C PRO A 122 -9.40 -2.49 -2.39
N PHE A 123 -10.39 -1.79 -2.94
CA PHE A 123 -10.47 -0.34 -2.80
C PHE A 123 -10.88 0.06 -1.37
N ASN A 124 -10.08 0.92 -0.75
CA ASN A 124 -10.38 1.64 0.49
C ASN A 124 -10.11 3.14 0.26
N ALA A 125 -11.06 4.00 0.65
CA ALA A 125 -11.00 5.44 0.38
C ALA A 125 -9.92 6.18 1.20
N ALA A 126 -9.64 5.76 2.44
CA ALA A 126 -8.58 6.35 3.26
C ALA A 126 -7.18 5.94 2.76
N MET A 127 -7.03 4.69 2.31
CA MET A 127 -5.82 4.21 1.65
C MET A 127 -5.59 4.89 0.29
N GLU A 128 -6.66 5.24 -0.42
CA GLU A 128 -6.58 6.12 -1.58
C GLU A 128 -6.07 7.54 -1.21
N GLU A 129 -6.65 8.21 -0.20
CA GLU A 129 -6.17 9.55 0.22
C GLU A 129 -4.68 9.50 0.60
N PHE A 130 -4.25 8.45 1.30
CA PHE A 130 -2.83 8.22 1.61
C PHE A 130 -1.98 8.02 0.35
N ALA A 131 -2.42 7.16 -0.59
CA ALA A 131 -1.70 6.90 -1.84
C ALA A 131 -1.59 8.16 -2.72
N ILE A 132 -2.66 8.97 -2.79
CA ILE A 132 -2.66 10.27 -3.45
C ILE A 132 -1.63 11.20 -2.81
N ASN A 133 -1.63 11.35 -1.49
CA ASN A 133 -0.70 12.25 -0.80
C ASN A 133 0.76 11.80 -0.92
N TYR A 134 1.02 10.49 -0.84
CA TYR A 134 2.34 9.90 -1.11
C TYR A 134 2.79 10.23 -2.55
N PHE A 135 1.92 10.02 -3.53
CA PHE A 135 2.24 10.26 -4.93
C PHE A 135 2.42 11.75 -5.25
N LYS A 136 1.60 12.63 -4.67
CA LYS A 136 1.76 14.10 -4.74
C LYS A 136 3.11 14.56 -4.21
N ARG A 137 3.62 13.98 -3.12
CA ARG A 137 4.98 14.28 -2.61
C ARG A 137 6.07 13.95 -3.65
N SER A 138 5.95 12.78 -4.29
CA SER A 138 6.88 12.33 -5.33
C SER A 138 6.81 13.19 -6.60
N LEU A 139 5.60 13.55 -7.02
CA LEU A 139 5.39 14.50 -8.12
C LEU A 139 5.89 15.91 -7.78
N GLY A 140 5.78 16.34 -6.53
CA GLY A 140 6.32 17.62 -6.06
C GLY A 140 7.83 17.71 -6.22
N ALA A 141 8.58 16.70 -5.75
CA ALA A 141 10.03 16.63 -5.93
C ALA A 141 10.43 16.64 -7.43
N LEU A 142 9.71 15.88 -8.25
CA LEU A 142 9.91 15.84 -9.70
C LEU A 142 9.59 17.20 -10.37
N ASN A 143 8.53 17.88 -9.93
CA ASN A 143 8.11 19.19 -10.41
C ASN A 143 9.15 20.28 -10.09
N THR A 144 9.72 20.25 -8.89
CA THR A 144 10.82 21.15 -8.49
C THR A 144 12.06 20.93 -9.36
N HIS A 145 12.47 19.68 -9.62
CA HIS A 145 13.60 19.40 -10.51
C HIS A 145 13.34 19.91 -11.94
N LEU A 146 12.17 19.62 -12.48
CA LEU A 146 11.79 20.00 -13.84
C LEU A 146 11.52 21.51 -14.01
N ALA A 147 11.41 22.31 -12.95
CA ALA A 147 11.23 23.75 -13.06
C ALA A 147 12.32 24.42 -13.93
N ASN A 148 13.57 23.96 -13.78
CA ASN A 148 14.75 24.51 -14.47
C ASN A 148 15.36 23.54 -15.51
N ASN A 149 14.73 22.40 -15.79
CA ASN A 149 15.28 21.36 -16.65
C ASN A 149 14.26 20.87 -17.68
N THR A 150 14.66 20.78 -18.96
CA THR A 150 13.83 20.23 -20.05
C THR A 150 13.73 18.71 -19.99
N TYR A 151 14.83 18.05 -19.62
CA TYR A 151 14.96 16.60 -19.44
C TYR A 151 15.52 16.31 -18.04
N LEU A 152 15.48 15.05 -17.59
CA LEU A 152 15.91 14.72 -16.22
C LEU A 152 17.42 14.81 -16.01
N VAL A 153 18.22 14.55 -17.03
CA VAL A 153 19.69 14.60 -16.98
C VAL A 153 20.24 15.19 -18.28
N GLY A 154 21.17 16.14 -18.16
CA GLY A 154 21.78 16.81 -19.31
C GLY A 154 20.79 17.70 -20.08
N GLN A 155 20.95 17.77 -21.40
CA GLN A 155 20.12 18.61 -22.30
C GLN A 155 19.48 17.78 -23.44
N SER A 156 19.39 16.46 -23.27
CA SER A 156 18.84 15.53 -24.25
C SER A 156 18.06 14.40 -23.56
N VAL A 157 17.24 13.67 -24.32
CA VAL A 157 16.54 12.48 -23.82
C VAL A 157 17.54 11.40 -23.38
N THR A 158 17.35 10.87 -22.18
CA THR A 158 18.13 9.76 -21.61
C THR A 158 17.25 8.56 -21.26
N LEU A 159 17.84 7.45 -20.81
CA LEU A 159 17.09 6.32 -20.24
C LEU A 159 16.21 6.73 -19.04
N ALA A 160 16.63 7.72 -18.25
CA ALA A 160 15.82 8.25 -17.16
C ALA A 160 14.49 8.80 -17.67
N ASP A 161 14.53 9.54 -18.78
CA ASP A 161 13.34 10.17 -19.35
C ASP A 161 12.36 9.14 -19.93
N ILE A 162 12.90 8.12 -20.59
CA ILE A 162 12.13 7.00 -21.12
C ILE A 162 11.43 6.24 -19.97
N VAL A 163 12.15 5.91 -18.90
CA VAL A 163 11.58 5.17 -17.76
C VAL A 163 10.56 6.01 -16.99
N MET A 164 10.86 7.28 -16.71
CA MET A 164 9.97 8.20 -16.01
C MET A 164 8.66 8.39 -16.77
N THR A 165 8.73 8.72 -18.06
CA THR A 165 7.56 8.97 -18.91
C THR A 165 6.70 7.71 -19.03
N CYS A 166 7.32 6.54 -19.20
CA CYS A 166 6.58 5.27 -19.22
C CYS A 166 5.87 4.98 -17.89
N ASN A 167 6.48 5.29 -16.74
CA ASN A 167 5.82 5.09 -15.44
C ASN A 167 4.70 6.12 -15.19
N LEU A 168 4.87 7.37 -15.61
CA LEU A 168 3.82 8.41 -15.57
C LEU A 168 2.64 8.13 -16.52
N TYR A 169 2.87 7.43 -17.64
CA TYR A 169 1.88 7.19 -18.70
C TYR A 169 0.54 6.65 -18.19
N MET A 170 0.56 5.62 -17.31
CA MET A 170 -0.69 5.07 -16.77
C MET A 170 -1.42 6.06 -15.87
N GLY A 171 -0.71 7.01 -15.26
CA GLY A 171 -1.31 8.10 -14.50
C GLY A 171 -2.07 9.04 -15.42
N PHE A 172 -1.36 9.65 -16.38
CA PHE A 172 -1.95 10.57 -17.35
C PHE A 172 -3.09 9.93 -18.14
N ALA A 173 -2.94 8.68 -18.59
CA ALA A 173 -3.92 8.02 -19.46
C ALA A 173 -5.13 7.40 -18.71
N ARG A 174 -5.08 7.25 -17.38
CA ARG A 174 -6.14 6.54 -16.63
C ARG A 174 -6.74 7.28 -15.44
N ILE A 175 -6.03 8.18 -14.75
CA ILE A 175 -6.50 8.67 -13.44
C ILE A 175 -6.12 10.11 -13.09
N MET A 176 -5.02 10.64 -13.63
CA MET A 176 -4.59 12.02 -13.39
C MET A 176 -5.35 12.99 -14.30
N THR A 177 -6.49 13.48 -13.82
CA THR A 177 -7.29 14.49 -14.52
C THR A 177 -6.54 15.81 -14.66
N LYS A 178 -7.01 16.69 -15.55
CA LYS A 178 -6.38 18.00 -15.79
C LYS A 178 -6.29 18.85 -14.52
N ALA A 179 -7.30 18.77 -13.64
CA ALA A 179 -7.28 19.44 -12.34
C ALA A 179 -6.14 18.92 -11.43
N PHE A 180 -5.90 17.60 -11.44
CA PHE A 180 -4.80 17.00 -10.68
C PHE A 180 -3.43 17.37 -11.27
N THR A 181 -3.26 17.33 -12.59
CA THR A 181 -1.96 17.62 -13.22
C THR A 181 -1.61 19.11 -13.18
N SER A 182 -2.59 20.01 -13.08
CA SER A 182 -2.31 21.45 -12.91
C SER A 182 -1.60 21.82 -11.60
N GLU A 183 -1.62 20.95 -10.59
CA GLU A 183 -0.79 21.12 -9.38
C GLU A 183 0.71 20.91 -9.66
N PHE A 184 1.06 20.25 -10.77
CA PHE A 184 2.44 19.89 -11.15
C PHE A 184 2.77 20.34 -12.58
N PRO A 185 2.72 21.65 -12.89
CA PRO A 185 2.79 22.16 -14.27
C PRO A 185 4.10 21.81 -14.99
N HIS A 186 5.21 21.68 -14.27
CA HIS A 186 6.50 21.33 -14.85
C HIS A 186 6.58 19.85 -15.22
N VAL A 187 5.91 18.97 -14.46
CA VAL A 187 5.73 17.54 -14.77
C VAL A 187 4.77 17.38 -15.95
N GLU A 188 3.67 18.13 -15.98
CA GLU A 188 2.73 18.07 -17.10
C GLU A 188 3.39 18.52 -18.42
N ARG A 189 4.06 19.68 -18.43
CA ARG A 189 4.84 20.16 -19.58
C ARG A 189 5.90 19.15 -20.01
N TYR A 190 6.59 18.53 -19.06
CA TYR A 190 7.59 17.50 -19.34
C TYR A 190 6.98 16.25 -19.99
N PHE A 191 5.91 15.70 -19.40
CA PHE A 191 5.25 14.50 -19.91
C PHE A 191 4.76 14.71 -21.34
N TRP A 192 4.12 15.84 -21.63
CA TRP A 192 3.66 16.17 -22.98
C TRP A 192 4.81 16.38 -23.96
N THR A 193 5.91 17.01 -23.57
CA THR A 193 7.13 17.08 -24.40
C THR A 193 7.65 15.69 -24.74
N MET A 194 7.69 14.78 -23.76
CA MET A 194 8.25 13.43 -23.93
C MET A 194 7.37 12.52 -24.79
N VAL A 195 6.07 12.38 -24.49
CA VAL A 195 5.19 11.50 -25.29
C VAL A 195 4.98 12.00 -26.71
N ASN A 196 5.24 13.29 -26.98
CA ASN A 196 5.18 13.84 -28.33
C ASN A 196 6.47 13.68 -29.16
N GLN A 197 7.58 13.20 -28.59
CA GLN A 197 8.78 12.88 -29.36
C GLN A 197 8.49 11.77 -30.39
N PRO A 198 9.10 11.78 -31.60
CA PRO A 198 8.81 10.80 -32.65
C PRO A 198 8.96 9.34 -32.20
N ASN A 199 10.04 9.04 -31.47
CA ASN A 199 10.34 7.69 -30.97
C ASN A 199 9.33 7.23 -29.90
N PHE A 200 8.77 8.16 -29.11
CA PHE A 200 7.72 7.86 -28.14
C PHE A 200 6.38 7.64 -28.85
N LYS A 201 5.98 8.54 -29.76
CA LYS A 201 4.74 8.41 -30.56
C LYS A 201 4.69 7.10 -31.35
N LYS A 202 5.82 6.68 -31.92
CA LYS A 202 5.92 5.42 -32.69
C LYS A 202 5.60 4.17 -31.86
N VAL A 203 5.91 4.18 -30.56
CA VAL A 203 5.71 3.03 -29.66
C VAL A 203 4.41 3.13 -28.86
N ILE A 204 4.12 4.31 -28.29
CA ILE A 204 2.98 4.54 -27.39
C ILE A 204 1.70 4.87 -28.18
N GLY A 205 1.83 5.46 -29.37
CA GLY A 205 0.72 6.04 -30.12
C GLY A 205 0.31 7.42 -29.60
N GLU A 206 -0.92 7.83 -29.90
CA GLU A 206 -1.52 9.06 -29.38
C GLU A 206 -1.93 8.88 -27.90
N VAL A 207 -1.46 9.80 -27.04
CA VAL A 207 -1.79 9.78 -25.61
C VAL A 207 -2.90 10.79 -25.33
N LYS A 208 -3.99 10.33 -24.70
CA LYS A 208 -5.08 11.18 -24.20
C LYS A 208 -5.02 11.24 -22.69
N GLN A 209 -5.36 12.39 -22.12
CA GLN A 209 -5.44 12.55 -20.67
C GLN A 209 -6.72 11.92 -20.12
N ALA A 210 -6.68 11.45 -18.88
CA ALA A 210 -7.84 10.99 -18.14
C ALA A 210 -8.83 12.16 -17.94
N GLU A 211 -10.05 12.02 -18.44
CA GLU A 211 -11.12 13.00 -18.26
C GLU A 211 -11.70 12.93 -16.83
N ALA A 212 -11.72 11.74 -16.23
CA ALA A 212 -12.19 11.48 -14.89
C ALA A 212 -11.32 10.42 -14.17
N VAL A 213 -11.38 10.42 -12.84
CA VAL A 213 -10.87 9.31 -12.01
C VAL A 213 -11.77 8.07 -12.25
N PRO A 214 -11.22 6.86 -12.50
CA PRO A 214 -12.03 5.68 -12.79
C PRO A 214 -13.01 5.36 -11.66
N ALA A 215 -14.24 4.98 -12.00
CA ALA A 215 -15.15 4.41 -11.00
C ALA A 215 -14.53 3.14 -10.39
N VAL A 216 -14.76 2.94 -9.09
CA VAL A 216 -14.28 1.75 -8.37
C VAL A 216 -14.97 0.53 -8.95
N GLN A 217 -14.21 -0.39 -9.54
CA GLN A 217 -14.77 -1.65 -10.03
C GLN A 217 -15.15 -2.54 -8.85
N SER A 218 -16.43 -2.91 -8.77
CA SER A 218 -16.86 -3.93 -7.82
C SER A 218 -16.17 -5.25 -8.17
N GLN A 219 -15.58 -5.92 -7.17
CA GLN A 219 -14.91 -7.18 -7.38
C GLN A 219 -15.90 -8.19 -7.97
N LYS A 220 -15.65 -8.63 -9.22
CA LYS A 220 -16.28 -9.84 -9.73
C LYS A 220 -15.82 -10.99 -8.84
N LYS A 221 -16.72 -11.48 -7.99
CA LYS A 221 -16.54 -12.75 -7.28
C LYS A 221 -16.08 -13.79 -8.30
N ALA A 222 -14.96 -14.45 -8.02
CA ALA A 222 -14.58 -15.64 -8.77
C ALA A 222 -15.78 -16.61 -8.76
N PRO A 223 -16.09 -17.30 -9.87
CA PRO A 223 -17.25 -18.18 -9.92
C PRO A 223 -17.11 -19.24 -8.82
N ALA A 224 -18.05 -19.24 -7.88
CA ALA A 224 -18.08 -20.22 -6.82
C ALA A 224 -18.17 -21.61 -7.45
N LYS A 225 -17.32 -22.55 -7.01
CA LYS A 225 -17.46 -23.95 -7.38
C LYS A 225 -18.85 -24.41 -6.98
N GLU A 226 -19.56 -25.05 -7.89
CA GLU A 226 -20.86 -25.66 -7.58
C GLU A 226 -20.71 -26.63 -6.40
N GLN A 227 -21.45 -26.35 -5.33
CA GLN A 227 -21.81 -27.35 -4.33
C GLN A 227 -23.31 -27.64 -4.46
N ALA A 228 -23.66 -28.92 -4.37
CA ALA A 228 -24.96 -29.43 -4.79
C ALA A 228 -26.12 -28.94 -3.92
N LYS A 229 -27.27 -28.70 -4.57
CA LYS A 229 -28.57 -28.47 -3.89
C LYS A 229 -28.97 -29.68 -3.03
N PRO A 230 -29.70 -29.43 -1.93
CA PRO A 230 -31.03 -30.03 -1.83
C PRO A 230 -32.20 -29.02 -1.71
N LYS A 231 -33.16 -29.18 -2.62
CA LYS A 231 -34.63 -28.96 -2.55
C LYS A 231 -35.28 -27.94 -1.58
N GLU A 232 -35.84 -26.90 -2.21
CA GLU A 232 -37.23 -26.42 -2.13
C GLU A 232 -38.01 -26.30 -0.79
N ALA A 233 -38.38 -25.05 -0.48
CA ALA A 233 -39.74 -24.69 -0.08
C ALA A 233 -40.15 -23.37 -0.79
N LYS A 234 -41.43 -23.22 -1.14
CA LYS A 234 -41.97 -22.13 -2.01
C LYS A 234 -42.62 -20.97 -1.21
N PRO A 235 -42.94 -19.82 -1.85
CA PRO A 235 -42.84 -18.49 -1.21
C PRO A 235 -44.18 -17.90 -0.73
N LYS A 236 -44.11 -16.71 -0.10
CA LYS A 236 -45.22 -15.76 0.02
C LYS A 236 -44.87 -14.39 -0.54
N GLU A 237 -45.86 -13.78 -1.18
CA GLU A 237 -45.78 -12.53 -1.94
C GLU A 237 -46.11 -11.26 -1.12
N VAL A 238 -45.33 -10.20 -1.39
CA VAL A 238 -45.75 -8.85 -1.87
C VAL A 238 -46.65 -7.93 -1.01
N LYS A 239 -46.13 -6.71 -0.75
CA LYS A 239 -46.66 -5.35 -1.10
C LYS A 239 -45.63 -4.30 -0.58
N LYS A 240 -45.11 -3.32 -1.36
CA LYS A 240 -45.74 -2.06 -1.84
C LYS A 240 -46.40 -1.26 -0.70
N GLU A 241 -46.11 0.01 -0.44
CA GLU A 241 -45.90 1.14 -1.36
C GLU A 241 -45.11 2.34 -0.74
N ALA A 242 -44.63 3.23 -1.61
CA ALA A 242 -44.35 4.67 -1.41
C ALA A 242 -45.15 5.42 -2.53
N PRO A 243 -45.17 6.77 -2.73
CA PRO A 243 -44.34 7.89 -2.23
C PRO A 243 -45.27 8.99 -1.61
N PRO A 244 -45.23 10.35 -1.81
CA PRO A 244 -44.23 11.26 -2.44
C PRO A 244 -43.91 12.63 -1.77
N LYS A 245 -42.73 13.15 -2.14
CA LYS A 245 -42.31 14.53 -2.48
C LYS A 245 -42.94 15.79 -1.83
N ALA A 246 -42.05 16.70 -1.43
CA ALA A 246 -42.00 18.09 -1.91
C ALA A 246 -40.53 18.59 -1.98
N ALA A 247 -40.23 19.55 -2.86
CA ALA A 247 -38.98 20.34 -2.90
C ALA A 247 -39.20 21.65 -2.06
N GLU A 248 -38.32 22.66 -1.94
CA GLU A 248 -37.17 23.14 -2.72
C GLU A 248 -36.46 24.25 -1.91
N ALA A 249 -35.13 24.43 -2.02
CA ALA A 249 -34.40 25.70 -1.78
C ALA A 249 -32.87 25.49 -1.90
N GLU A 250 -32.18 26.38 -2.61
CA GLU A 250 -30.72 26.50 -2.64
C GLU A 250 -30.28 27.68 -1.75
N GLU A 251 -29.20 27.50 -0.98
CA GLU A 251 -28.39 28.60 -0.42
C GLU A 251 -26.92 28.15 -0.39
N GLU A 252 -26.00 29.02 -0.83
CA GLU A 252 -24.55 28.80 -0.75
C GLU A 252 -24.03 29.18 0.64
N GLU A 253 -23.29 28.29 1.33
CA GLU A 253 -22.01 28.66 1.97
C GLU A 253 -21.22 27.47 2.58
N ALA A 254 -19.91 27.71 2.73
CA ALA A 254 -18.93 27.03 3.59
C ALA A 254 -18.47 25.57 3.24
N PRO A 255 -17.17 25.25 3.46
CA PRO A 255 -16.57 23.99 3.00
C PRO A 255 -16.97 22.77 3.84
N LYS A 256 -17.29 21.66 3.18
CA LYS A 256 -17.62 20.39 3.85
C LYS A 256 -16.44 19.87 4.70
N PRO A 257 -16.64 19.57 5.99
CA PRO A 257 -15.60 18.98 6.82
C PRO A 257 -15.25 17.56 6.35
N LYS A 258 -14.00 17.15 6.60
CA LYS A 258 -13.53 15.78 6.33
C LYS A 258 -14.48 14.74 6.98
N PRO A 259 -14.72 13.58 6.34
CA PRO A 259 -15.52 12.52 6.96
C PRO A 259 -14.91 12.12 8.30
N LYS A 260 -15.63 12.40 9.38
CA LYS A 260 -15.23 12.03 10.74
C LYS A 260 -15.26 10.51 10.89
N ASN A 261 -14.26 9.94 11.56
CA ASN A 261 -14.28 8.52 11.91
C ASN A 261 -15.49 8.28 12.84
N PRO A 262 -16.21 7.14 12.76
CA PRO A 262 -17.30 6.84 13.69
C PRO A 262 -16.95 7.00 15.17
N LEU A 263 -15.69 6.76 15.56
CA LEU A 263 -15.21 6.98 16.93
C LEU A 263 -15.05 8.45 17.33
N ASP A 264 -14.93 9.38 16.37
CA ASP A 264 -14.97 10.83 16.61
C ASP A 264 -16.39 11.33 16.92
N LEU A 265 -17.42 10.49 16.75
CA LEU A 265 -18.82 10.78 17.06
C LEU A 265 -19.25 10.25 18.43
N LEU A 266 -18.40 9.46 19.11
CA LEU A 266 -18.68 8.95 20.45
C LEU A 266 -18.64 10.07 21.50
N PRO A 267 -19.50 10.04 22.55
CA PRO A 267 -19.52 11.04 23.62
C PRO A 267 -18.13 11.26 24.22
N PRO A 268 -17.68 12.51 24.45
CA PRO A 268 -16.33 12.80 24.94
C PRO A 268 -15.96 11.99 26.18
N SER A 269 -14.83 11.30 26.11
CA SER A 269 -14.26 10.54 27.23
C SER A 269 -13.51 11.47 28.18
N LYS A 270 -13.54 11.18 29.48
CA LYS A 270 -12.68 11.83 30.49
C LYS A 270 -11.20 11.49 30.27
N MET A 271 -10.92 10.27 29.79
CA MET A 271 -9.58 9.85 29.40
C MET A 271 -9.14 10.54 28.08
N ILE A 272 -8.07 11.32 28.13
CA ILE A 272 -7.38 11.86 26.95
C ILE A 272 -6.21 10.91 26.61
N LEU A 273 -6.35 10.18 25.50
CA LEU A 273 -5.42 9.11 25.13
C LEU A 273 -3.98 9.61 24.89
N ASP A 274 -3.81 10.80 24.34
CA ASP A 274 -2.48 11.39 24.10
C ASP A 274 -1.78 11.78 25.41
N GLU A 275 -2.52 12.16 26.45
CA GLU A 275 -1.96 12.42 27.77
C GLU A 275 -1.50 11.13 28.44
N TRP A 276 -2.29 10.05 28.33
CA TRP A 276 -1.88 8.71 28.74
C TRP A 276 -0.59 8.28 28.04
N LYS A 277 -0.53 8.36 26.71
CA LYS A 277 0.64 7.99 25.92
C LYS A 277 1.88 8.83 26.25
N ARG A 278 1.69 10.11 26.58
CA ARG A 278 2.76 11.00 27.05
C ARG A 278 3.26 10.58 28.44
N LEU A 279 2.35 10.30 29.39
CA LEU A 279 2.72 9.83 30.73
C LEU A 279 3.48 8.50 30.66
N TYR A 280 2.95 7.52 29.92
CA TYR A 280 3.59 6.23 29.67
C TYR A 280 5.00 6.39 29.08
N SER A 281 5.15 7.26 28.08
CA SER A 281 6.43 7.48 27.39
C SER A 281 7.47 8.19 28.26
N ASN A 282 7.03 9.07 29.17
CA ASN A 282 7.90 9.86 30.02
C ASN A 282 8.30 9.13 31.31
N THR A 283 7.53 8.14 31.74
CA THR A 283 7.85 7.32 32.92
C THR A 283 9.04 6.40 32.60
N LYS A 284 10.10 6.47 33.42
CA LYS A 284 11.35 5.68 33.28
C LYS A 284 11.68 4.86 34.52
N THR A 285 11.19 5.28 35.67
CA THR A 285 11.33 4.62 36.97
C THR A 285 9.99 4.69 37.71
N ASN A 286 9.82 3.89 38.76
CA ASN A 286 8.61 3.84 39.58
C ASN A 286 7.32 3.65 38.75
N PHE A 287 7.38 2.73 37.78
CA PHE A 287 6.34 2.55 36.75
C PHE A 287 4.94 2.33 37.34
N ARG A 288 4.86 1.54 38.41
CA ARG A 288 3.64 1.24 39.15
C ARG A 288 3.05 2.46 39.88
N GLU A 289 3.90 3.32 40.46
CA GLU A 289 3.46 4.51 41.20
C GLU A 289 3.06 5.68 40.29
N VAL A 290 3.63 5.75 39.08
CA VAL A 290 3.46 6.88 38.15
C VAL A 290 2.57 6.50 36.96
N ALA A 291 2.99 5.52 36.15
CA ALA A 291 2.26 5.15 34.94
C ALA A 291 1.03 4.29 35.25
N ILE A 292 1.13 3.25 36.08
CA ILE A 292 -0.04 2.42 36.42
C ILE A 292 -1.07 3.21 37.23
N LYS A 293 -0.64 3.95 38.27
CA LYS A 293 -1.54 4.83 39.01
C LYS A 293 -2.21 5.87 38.08
N GLY A 294 -1.41 6.57 37.27
CA GLY A 294 -1.94 7.58 36.35
C GLY A 294 -2.85 6.99 35.27
N PHE A 295 -2.60 5.77 34.80
CA PHE A 295 -3.51 5.04 33.92
C PHE A 295 -4.89 4.91 34.56
N TRP A 296 -4.97 4.36 35.78
CA TRP A 296 -6.25 4.16 36.48
C TRP A 296 -6.90 5.46 36.95
N ASP A 297 -6.11 6.50 37.30
CA ASP A 297 -6.64 7.85 37.58
C ASP A 297 -7.29 8.48 36.34
N MET A 298 -6.80 8.18 35.13
CA MET A 298 -7.31 8.70 33.85
C MET A 298 -8.34 7.78 33.18
N TYR A 299 -8.37 6.49 33.50
CA TYR A 299 -9.14 5.48 32.76
C TYR A 299 -10.64 5.71 32.86
N ASP A 300 -11.28 5.83 31.70
CA ASP A 300 -12.72 6.02 31.57
C ASP A 300 -13.37 4.74 31.03
N PRO A 301 -14.04 3.93 31.88
CA PRO A 301 -14.65 2.68 31.47
C PRO A 301 -15.91 2.86 30.62
N GLU A 302 -16.50 4.06 30.55
CA GLU A 302 -17.58 4.38 29.61
C GLU A 302 -16.96 4.77 28.25
N GLY A 303 -15.85 5.50 28.30
CA GLY A 303 -15.12 6.02 27.13
C GLY A 303 -14.27 4.99 26.38
N TYR A 304 -13.69 4.01 27.08
CA TYR A 304 -12.74 3.05 26.53
C TYR A 304 -13.03 1.62 27.02
N SER A 305 -12.56 0.64 26.27
CA SER A 305 -12.56 -0.77 26.65
C SER A 305 -11.16 -1.37 26.56
N LEU A 306 -10.84 -2.21 27.55
CA LEU A 306 -9.62 -3.01 27.59
C LEU A 306 -9.92 -4.43 27.07
N TRP A 307 -8.95 -4.99 26.33
CA TRP A 307 -9.03 -6.31 25.72
C TRP A 307 -7.69 -7.04 25.85
N PHE A 308 -7.72 -8.28 26.33
CA PHE A 308 -6.61 -9.21 26.11
C PHE A 308 -6.69 -9.78 24.69
N CYS A 309 -5.53 -10.02 24.08
CA CYS A 309 -5.44 -10.83 22.86
C CYS A 309 -4.38 -11.93 23.02
N GLU A 310 -4.73 -13.17 22.69
CA GLU A 310 -3.80 -14.30 22.76
C GLU A 310 -3.70 -14.98 21.40
N TYR A 311 -2.47 -15.21 20.90
CA TYR A 311 -2.27 -15.74 19.56
C TYR A 311 -2.63 -17.22 19.50
N LYS A 312 -3.51 -17.61 18.56
CA LYS A 312 -4.09 -18.97 18.49
C LYS A 312 -3.09 -20.05 18.10
N TYR A 313 -2.00 -19.69 17.42
CA TYR A 313 -1.08 -20.63 16.78
C TYR A 313 0.34 -20.57 17.38
N ASN A 314 0.45 -20.50 18.71
CA ASN A 314 1.75 -20.37 19.39
C ASN A 314 2.74 -21.49 19.03
N GLU A 315 2.26 -22.72 18.78
CA GLU A 315 3.08 -23.86 18.32
C GLU A 315 3.92 -23.55 17.05
N GLU A 316 3.46 -22.64 16.19
CA GLU A 316 4.20 -22.24 14.98
C GLU A 316 5.37 -21.27 15.25
N ASN A 317 5.40 -20.65 16.44
CA ASN A 317 6.39 -19.65 16.82
C ASN A 317 7.69 -20.31 17.30
N THR A 318 8.37 -21.03 16.40
CA THR A 318 9.58 -21.80 16.72
C THR A 318 10.88 -20.99 16.67
N VAL A 319 10.85 -19.77 16.14
CA VAL A 319 12.04 -18.93 15.91
C VAL A 319 11.81 -17.51 16.43
N SER A 320 12.55 -17.12 17.46
CA SER A 320 12.37 -15.87 18.22
C SER A 320 12.30 -14.62 17.34
N PHE A 321 13.27 -14.42 16.44
CA PHE A 321 13.28 -13.25 15.56
C PHE A 321 12.11 -13.21 14.57
N VAL A 322 11.60 -14.37 14.15
CA VAL A 322 10.43 -14.46 13.26
C VAL A 322 9.17 -14.10 14.06
N THR A 323 9.03 -14.57 15.30
CA THR A 323 7.94 -14.20 16.21
C THR A 323 7.94 -12.70 16.50
N MET A 324 9.10 -12.11 16.84
CA MET A 324 9.23 -10.67 17.05
C MET A 324 8.88 -9.84 15.80
N ASN A 325 9.23 -10.32 14.61
CA ASN A 325 8.86 -9.68 13.34
C ASN A 325 7.37 -9.84 13.01
N LYS A 326 6.76 -10.98 13.34
CA LYS A 326 5.30 -11.22 13.21
C LYS A 326 4.53 -10.19 14.05
N VAL A 327 4.90 -10.01 15.32
CA VAL A 327 4.33 -8.98 16.21
C VAL A 327 4.57 -7.57 15.67
N GLY A 328 5.78 -7.28 15.17
CA GLY A 328 6.08 -5.98 14.55
C GLY A 328 5.19 -5.66 13.34
N GLY A 329 4.94 -6.65 12.49
CA GLY A 329 4.03 -6.53 11.35
C GLY A 329 2.57 -6.32 11.76
N PHE A 330 2.12 -7.00 12.82
CA PHE A 330 0.78 -6.79 13.39
C PHE A 330 0.63 -5.33 13.88
N LEU A 331 1.60 -4.81 14.65
CA LEU A 331 1.57 -3.42 15.11
C LEU A 331 1.59 -2.39 13.97
N GLN A 332 2.24 -2.70 12.83
CA GLN A 332 2.19 -1.85 11.63
C GLN A 332 0.81 -1.87 10.94
N ARG A 333 0.09 -3.00 10.96
CA ARG A 333 -1.29 -3.08 10.45
C ARG A 333 -2.28 -2.34 11.36
N MET A 334 -2.02 -2.31 12.66
CA MET A 334 -2.81 -1.57 13.64
C MET A 334 -2.63 -0.04 13.56
N ASP A 335 -1.72 0.49 12.73
CA ASP A 335 -1.38 1.93 12.67
C ASP A 335 -2.60 2.84 12.37
N LEU A 336 -3.56 2.33 11.60
CA LEU A 336 -4.85 2.97 11.33
C LEU A 336 -5.70 3.23 12.59
N ALA A 337 -5.43 2.51 13.69
CA ALA A 337 -6.05 2.70 14.99
C ALA A 337 -5.23 3.63 15.92
N ARG A 338 -4.07 4.15 15.50
CA ARG A 338 -3.14 4.86 16.39
C ARG A 338 -3.79 6.02 17.14
N LYS A 339 -4.68 6.79 16.50
CA LYS A 339 -5.42 7.88 17.14
C LYS A 339 -6.42 7.41 18.24
N TYR A 340 -6.85 6.16 18.19
CA TYR A 340 -7.97 5.62 18.97
C TYR A 340 -7.60 4.46 19.89
N ALA A 341 -6.34 4.01 19.86
CA ALA A 341 -5.88 2.85 20.60
C ALA A 341 -4.49 3.06 21.25
N PHE A 342 -4.26 2.28 22.30
CA PHE A 342 -2.96 2.01 22.90
C PHE A 342 -2.85 0.48 23.05
N GLY A 343 -1.66 -0.07 22.83
CA GLY A 343 -1.45 -1.52 22.86
C GLY A 343 -0.10 -1.93 23.42
N LYS A 344 -0.05 -3.13 24.00
CA LYS A 344 1.15 -3.83 24.44
C LYS A 344 1.11 -5.25 23.89
N MET A 345 2.20 -5.71 23.30
CA MET A 345 2.36 -7.08 22.81
C MET A 345 3.62 -7.66 23.43
N LEU A 346 3.47 -8.77 24.14
CA LEU A 346 4.54 -9.50 24.81
C LEU A 346 4.85 -10.78 24.01
N VAL A 347 6.14 -11.06 23.83
CA VAL A 347 6.65 -12.36 23.38
C VAL A 347 7.25 -13.05 24.60
N ILE A 348 6.73 -14.21 24.95
CA ILE A 348 6.97 -14.89 26.22
C ILE A 348 7.57 -16.28 25.95
N GLY A 349 8.53 -16.66 26.79
CA GLY A 349 9.25 -17.94 26.73
C GLY A 349 10.73 -17.79 26.36
N GLU A 350 11.58 -18.55 27.05
CA GLU A 350 13.03 -18.64 26.77
C GLU A 350 13.34 -19.58 25.59
N ASN A 351 12.50 -20.61 25.41
CA ASN A 351 12.63 -21.64 24.39
C ASN A 351 11.34 -21.75 23.56
N PRO A 352 11.42 -22.20 22.30
CA PRO A 352 10.23 -22.39 21.48
C PRO A 352 9.33 -23.53 22.01
N PRO A 353 7.99 -23.45 21.80
CA PRO A 353 7.26 -22.41 21.08
C PRO A 353 7.07 -21.11 21.89
N PHE A 354 7.34 -19.97 21.26
CA PHE A 354 7.20 -18.64 21.88
C PHE A 354 5.73 -18.20 21.90
N LYS A 355 5.21 -17.85 23.08
CA LYS A 355 3.83 -17.39 23.26
C LYS A 355 3.72 -15.91 22.91
N VAL A 356 2.66 -15.52 22.21
CA VAL A 356 2.35 -14.10 21.95
C VAL A 356 1.04 -13.74 22.64
N LYS A 357 1.13 -12.81 23.59
CA LYS A 357 -0.02 -12.24 24.31
C LYS A 357 0.00 -10.72 24.18
N GLY A 358 -1.16 -10.09 24.29
CA GLY A 358 -1.28 -8.65 24.20
C GLY A 358 -2.42 -8.06 25.02
N LEU A 359 -2.32 -6.76 25.25
CA LEU A 359 -3.29 -5.93 25.91
C LEU A 359 -3.58 -4.73 25.00
N TRP A 360 -4.85 -4.45 24.75
CA TRP A 360 -5.30 -3.35 23.92
C TRP A 360 -6.35 -2.52 24.63
N LEU A 361 -6.13 -1.21 24.65
CA LEU A 361 -7.08 -0.19 25.02
C LEU A 361 -7.67 0.40 23.72
N PHE A 362 -8.97 0.26 23.51
CA PHE A 362 -9.69 0.83 22.37
C PHE A 362 -10.69 1.88 22.81
N ARG A 363 -10.82 2.96 22.04
CA ARG A 363 -11.87 3.97 22.18
C ARG A 363 -13.23 3.34 21.85
N GLY A 364 -14.18 3.45 22.77
CA GLY A 364 -15.50 2.81 22.68
C GLY A 364 -15.56 1.47 23.41
N GLN A 365 -16.74 0.84 23.39
CA GLN A 365 -17.04 -0.38 24.17
C GLN A 365 -16.71 -1.70 23.46
N GLU A 366 -16.40 -1.64 22.17
CA GLU A 366 -16.09 -2.77 21.31
C GLU A 366 -14.76 -2.51 20.60
N ILE A 367 -14.11 -3.58 20.12
CA ILE A 367 -13.00 -3.45 19.18
C ILE A 367 -13.53 -2.71 17.94
N PRO A 368 -12.91 -1.59 17.50
CA PRO A 368 -13.50 -0.80 16.43
C PRO A 368 -13.63 -1.60 15.13
N GLN A 369 -14.81 -1.58 14.52
CA GLN A 369 -15.10 -2.42 13.35
C GLN A 369 -14.08 -2.24 12.21
N PHE A 370 -13.60 -1.01 11.98
CA PHE A 370 -12.57 -0.75 10.96
C PHE A 370 -11.22 -1.43 11.25
N VAL A 371 -10.92 -1.78 12.51
CA VAL A 371 -9.75 -2.59 12.88
C VAL A 371 -9.97 -4.05 12.50
N ILE A 372 -11.18 -4.56 12.75
CA ILE A 372 -11.57 -5.93 12.37
C ILE A 372 -11.56 -6.08 10.84
N ASP A 373 -12.10 -5.10 10.11
CA ASP A 373 -12.24 -5.12 8.65
C ASP A 373 -10.89 -5.00 7.92
N GLU A 374 -9.97 -4.17 8.41
CA GLU A 374 -8.70 -3.87 7.72
C GLU A 374 -7.51 -4.70 8.23
N CYS A 375 -7.55 -5.19 9.47
CA CYS A 375 -6.49 -5.99 10.07
C CYS A 375 -6.90 -7.47 10.13
N TYR A 376 -6.70 -8.21 9.03
CA TYR A 376 -6.99 -9.64 8.94
C TYR A 376 -6.29 -10.51 10.01
N ASP A 377 -5.19 -10.02 10.58
CA ASP A 377 -4.52 -10.67 11.73
C ASP A 377 -5.42 -10.78 12.97
N MET A 378 -6.44 -9.93 13.11
CA MET A 378 -7.33 -9.93 14.28
C MET A 378 -7.98 -11.30 14.50
N GLU A 379 -8.27 -12.04 13.42
CA GLU A 379 -8.80 -13.41 13.48
C GLU A 379 -7.79 -14.44 13.99
N LEU A 380 -6.49 -14.16 13.92
CA LEU A 380 -5.41 -15.02 14.40
C LEU A 380 -5.21 -14.95 15.92
N TYR A 381 -5.84 -13.97 16.57
CA TYR A 381 -5.87 -13.85 18.03
C TYR A 381 -7.27 -14.19 18.57
N GLU A 382 -7.30 -14.72 19.78
CA GLU A 382 -8.50 -14.79 20.60
C GLU A 382 -8.59 -13.51 21.43
N TRP A 383 -9.73 -12.83 21.38
CA TRP A 383 -9.94 -11.53 22.02
C TRP A 383 -10.93 -11.66 23.18
N THR A 384 -10.49 -11.27 24.37
CA THR A 384 -11.31 -11.31 25.59
C THR A 384 -11.40 -9.90 26.17
N LYS A 385 -12.60 -9.36 26.34
CA LYS A 385 -12.81 -8.06 27.01
C LYS A 385 -12.42 -8.21 28.47
N VAL A 386 -11.59 -7.29 28.97
CA VAL A 386 -11.11 -7.30 30.36
C VAL A 386 -12.24 -6.93 31.30
N ASP A 387 -12.47 -7.74 32.33
CA ASP A 387 -13.29 -7.36 33.46
C ASP A 387 -12.44 -6.56 34.46
N ILE A 388 -12.72 -5.26 34.58
CA ILE A 388 -12.01 -4.36 35.50
C ILE A 388 -12.44 -4.51 36.97
N SER A 389 -13.51 -5.28 37.24
CA SER A 389 -13.94 -5.64 38.59
C SER A 389 -13.25 -6.91 39.12
N ASP A 390 -12.64 -7.69 38.22
CA ASP A 390 -11.77 -8.82 38.54
C ASP A 390 -10.35 -8.29 38.83
N GLU A 391 -9.97 -8.26 40.11
CA GLU A 391 -8.64 -7.81 40.55
C GLU A 391 -7.50 -8.66 39.96
N VAL A 392 -7.73 -9.92 39.56
CA VAL A 392 -6.72 -10.76 38.89
C VAL A 392 -6.47 -10.26 37.46
N GLN A 393 -7.53 -9.98 36.71
CA GLN A 393 -7.42 -9.41 35.37
C GLN A 393 -6.87 -7.98 35.40
N LYS A 394 -7.24 -7.19 36.41
CA LYS A 394 -6.72 -5.84 36.62
C LYS A 394 -5.23 -5.84 36.96
N GLU A 395 -4.75 -6.79 37.76
CA GLU A 395 -3.32 -6.95 37.99
C GLU A 395 -2.58 -7.47 36.75
N ARG A 396 -3.20 -8.36 35.96
CA ARG A 396 -2.69 -8.77 34.65
C ARG A 396 -2.53 -7.58 33.69
N VAL A 397 -3.48 -6.64 33.70
CA VAL A 397 -3.36 -5.35 32.97
C VAL A 397 -2.15 -4.56 33.45
N ASN A 398 -1.94 -4.42 34.76
CA ASN A 398 -0.78 -3.72 35.33
C ASN A 398 0.53 -4.32 34.83
N ALA A 399 0.67 -5.64 34.97
CA ALA A 399 1.85 -6.41 34.57
C ALA A 399 2.19 -6.25 33.07
N MET A 400 1.18 -6.24 32.19
CA MET A 400 1.39 -6.04 30.74
C MET A 400 1.71 -4.60 30.35
N ILE A 401 1.30 -3.61 31.14
CA ILE A 401 1.62 -2.20 30.91
C ILE A 401 3.07 -1.91 31.36
N GLU A 402 3.51 -2.46 32.50
CA GLU A 402 4.84 -2.23 33.08
C GLU A 402 5.96 -3.15 32.59
N ASP A 403 5.66 -4.07 31.66
CA ASP A 403 6.60 -5.09 31.15
C ASP A 403 7.18 -5.97 32.27
N GLN A 404 6.30 -6.45 33.16
CA GLN A 404 6.70 -7.28 34.29
C GLN A 404 7.43 -8.56 33.81
N GLU A 405 8.63 -8.77 34.35
CA GLU A 405 9.42 -9.99 34.13
C GLU A 405 9.67 -10.70 35.48
N PRO A 406 9.41 -12.01 35.59
CA PRO A 406 8.73 -12.88 34.62
C PRO A 406 7.23 -12.57 34.50
N PHE A 407 6.66 -12.77 33.31
CA PHE A 407 5.24 -12.57 33.05
C PHE A 407 4.49 -13.92 33.14
N GLU A 408 3.44 -14.00 33.97
CA GLU A 408 2.70 -15.26 34.23
C GLU A 408 3.58 -16.44 34.67
N GLY A 409 4.77 -16.17 35.22
CA GLY A 409 5.76 -17.18 35.62
C GLY A 409 6.72 -17.63 34.50
N GLU A 410 6.63 -17.03 33.32
CA GLU A 410 7.50 -17.33 32.17
C GLU A 410 8.42 -16.13 31.84
N PRO A 411 9.65 -16.36 31.32
CA PRO A 411 10.55 -15.28 30.91
C PRO A 411 9.97 -14.39 29.82
N LEU A 412 10.23 -13.08 29.89
CA LEU A 412 9.74 -12.10 28.92
C LEU A 412 10.82 -11.83 27.86
N LEU A 413 10.62 -12.36 26.65
CA LEU A 413 11.63 -12.28 25.58
C LEU A 413 11.67 -10.91 24.89
N ASP A 414 10.50 -10.30 24.66
CA ASP A 414 10.37 -9.00 24.00
C ASP A 414 9.01 -8.36 24.36
N ALA A 415 8.96 -7.04 24.42
CA ALA A 415 7.76 -6.28 24.75
C ALA A 415 7.62 -5.05 23.85
N LYS A 416 6.61 -5.06 22.97
CA LYS A 416 6.36 -3.98 22.00
C LYS A 416 5.18 -3.13 22.41
N CYS A 417 5.34 -1.81 22.32
CA CYS A 417 4.28 -0.84 22.61
C CYS A 417 3.76 -0.20 21.33
N PHE A 418 2.43 -0.12 21.23
CA PHE A 418 1.69 0.61 20.23
C PHE A 418 1.07 1.87 20.86
N LYS A 419 1.45 3.04 20.34
CA LYS A 419 1.03 4.35 20.84
C LYS A 419 1.09 5.41 19.75
#